data_AF-A0A542ICJ0-F1
#
_entry.id   AF-A0A542ICJ0-F1
#
_cell.length_a   1.000
_cell.length_b   1.000
_cell.length_c   1.000
_cell.angle_alpha   90.00
_cell.angle_beta   90.00
_cell.angle_gamma   90.00
#
_symmetry.space_group_name_H-M   'P 1'
#
loop_
_entity.id
_entity.type
_entity.pdbx_description
1 polymer ?
#
loop_
_entity_poly.entity_id
_entity_poly.type
_entity_poly.pdbx_seq_one_letter_code
_entity_poly.pdbx_strand_id
1 'polypeptide(L)'
;MTEATDASYLLEVRGDKPLQLREDLDKAVDKAIAHAVKIGRHGVLVTQYSYSYYTVALTEDVPYGQIQERRLASADTGSSSSRTASTSQSD
;
A
#
# COMPACT_ATOMS: atom_id res chain seq x y z
N MET A 1 2.04 5.40 25.97
CA MET A 1 2.00 4.03 25.40
C MET A 1 0.92 4.05 24.34
N THR A 2 1.28 4.33 23.08
CA THR A 2 0.31 4.52 21.99
C THR A 2 0.63 3.48 20.91
N GLU A 3 0.50 2.22 21.29
CA GLU A 3 0.63 1.08 20.37
C GLU A 3 -0.60 0.19 20.55
N ALA A 4 -1.72 0.73 20.15
CA ALA A 4 -2.79 -0.08 19.60
C ALA A 4 -3.19 0.67 18.34
N THR A 5 -2.50 0.37 17.24
CA THR A 5 -3.11 0.48 15.92
C THR A 5 -4.49 -0.12 16.11
N ASP A 6 -5.54 0.69 16.04
CA ASP A 6 -6.91 0.22 16.16
C ASP A 6 -7.14 -0.65 14.91
N ALA A 7 -6.68 -1.90 15.00
CA ALA A 7 -6.81 -2.95 14.02
C ALA A 7 -8.27 -3.43 13.95
N SER A 8 -9.21 -2.57 14.33
CA SER A 8 -10.63 -2.86 14.35
C SER A 8 -11.19 -3.04 12.94
N TYR A 9 -10.47 -2.56 11.92
CA TYR A 9 -10.87 -2.73 10.53
C TYR A 9 -9.68 -2.92 9.56
N LEU A 10 -9.29 -4.17 9.35
CA LEU A 10 -8.29 -4.59 8.36
C LEU A 10 -8.90 -5.68 7.46
N LEU A 11 -8.84 -5.48 6.15
CA LEU A 11 -9.24 -6.45 5.14
C LEU A 11 -8.03 -6.87 4.34
N GLU A 12 -7.71 -8.16 4.34
CA GLU A 12 -6.67 -8.73 3.49
C GLU A 12 -7.27 -9.17 2.16
N VAL A 13 -6.61 -8.78 1.06
CA VAL A 13 -7.01 -9.14 -0.29
C VAL A 13 -5.85 -9.84 -0.98
N ARG A 14 -6.06 -11.12 -1.30
CA ARG A 14 -5.06 -11.99 -1.95
C ARG A 14 -5.69 -12.73 -3.11
N GLY A 15 -4.92 -12.93 -4.18
CA GLY A 15 -5.39 -13.66 -5.34
C GLY A 15 -4.40 -13.68 -6.49
N ASP A 16 -4.36 -14.81 -7.19
CA ASP A 16 -3.45 -15.05 -8.31
C ASP A 16 -4.05 -14.62 -9.66
N LYS A 17 -5.36 -14.34 -9.69
CA LYS A 17 -6.08 -13.89 -10.89
C LYS A 17 -6.23 -12.37 -10.85
N PRO A 18 -5.62 -11.61 -11.77
CA PRO A 18 -5.58 -10.15 -11.70
C PRO A 18 -6.97 -9.50 -11.77
N LEU A 19 -7.89 -10.04 -12.57
CA LEU A 19 -9.25 -9.51 -12.68
C LEU A 19 -10.03 -9.69 -11.37
N GLN A 20 -9.99 -10.90 -10.81
CA GLN A 20 -10.66 -11.22 -9.54
C GLN A 20 -10.06 -10.41 -8.39
N LEU A 21 -8.73 -10.29 -8.35
CA LEU A 21 -8.02 -9.52 -7.32
C LEU A 21 -8.45 -8.06 -7.33
N ARG A 22 -8.61 -7.46 -8.51
CA ARG A 22 -9.10 -6.09 -8.65
C ARG A 22 -10.53 -5.95 -8.12
N GLU A 23 -11.43 -6.85 -8.50
CA GLU A 23 -12.81 -6.83 -8.01
C GLU A 23 -12.90 -7.00 -6.49
N ASP A 24 -12.08 -7.87 -5.92
CA ASP A 24 -12.05 -8.11 -4.48
C ASP A 24 -11.42 -6.94 -3.72
N LEU A 25 -10.43 -6.27 -4.33
CA LEU A 25 -9.86 -5.03 -3.81
C LEU A 25 -10.89 -3.90 -3.80
N ASP A 26 -11.61 -3.69 -4.91
CA ASP A 26 -12.67 -2.68 -5.00
C ASP A 26 -13.75 -2.92 -3.94
N LYS A 27 -14.20 -4.16 -3.77
CA LYS A 27 -15.16 -4.54 -2.71
C LYS A 27 -14.62 -4.29 -1.31
N ALA A 28 -13.34 -4.54 -1.07
CA ALA A 28 -12.72 -4.29 0.24
C ALA A 28 -12.66 -2.79 0.55
N VAL A 29 -12.34 -1.96 -0.44
CA VAL A 29 -12.35 -0.50 -0.33
C VAL A 29 -13.75 0.01 -0.04
N ASP A 30 -14.77 -0.43 -0.77
CA ASP A 30 -16.17 -0.02 -0.54
C ASP A 30 -16.63 -0.34 0.88
N LYS A 31 -16.29 -1.53 1.38
CA LYS A 31 -16.60 -1.91 2.77
C LYS A 31 -15.87 -1.03 3.77
N ALA A 32 -14.59 -0.72 3.54
CA ALA A 32 -13.82 0.18 4.40
C ALA A 32 -14.41 1.59 4.43
N ILE A 33 -14.78 2.15 3.28
CA ILE A 33 -15.45 3.46 3.21
C ILE A 33 -16.76 3.42 3.99
N ALA A 34 -17.59 2.39 3.80
CA ALA A 34 -18.85 2.25 4.51
C ALA A 34 -18.64 2.18 6.04
N HIS A 35 -17.55 1.57 6.50
CA HIS A 35 -17.17 1.57 7.91
C HIS A 35 -16.66 2.93 8.39
N ALA A 36 -15.79 3.60 7.62
CA ALA A 36 -15.28 4.94 7.92
C ALA A 36 -16.43 5.95 8.10
N VAL A 37 -17.45 5.90 7.24
CA VAL A 37 -18.64 6.76 7.33
C VAL A 37 -19.43 6.50 8.62
N LYS A 38 -19.56 5.23 9.05
CA LYS A 38 -20.28 4.89 10.29
C LYS A 38 -19.59 5.42 11.53
N ILE A 39 -18.26 5.34 11.58
CA ILE A 39 -17.48 5.83 12.73
C ILE A 39 -17.26 7.34 12.68
N GLY A 40 -17.28 7.95 11.49
CA GLY A 40 -17.11 9.39 11.27
C GLY A 40 -15.69 9.89 11.59
N ARG A 41 -14.71 8.99 11.59
CA ARG A 41 -13.30 9.24 11.93
C ARG A 41 -12.44 8.26 11.12
N HIS A 42 -11.17 8.59 10.90
CA HIS A 42 -10.22 7.78 10.12
C HIS A 42 -10.52 7.72 8.61
N GLY A 43 -9.46 7.62 7.81
CA GLY A 43 -9.53 7.42 6.36
C GLY A 43 -9.14 5.99 5.98
N VAL A 44 -9.16 5.69 4.68
CA VAL A 44 -8.85 4.36 4.16
C VAL A 44 -7.41 4.32 3.67
N LEU A 45 -6.61 3.39 4.19
CA LEU A 45 -5.26 3.10 3.72
C LEU A 45 -5.25 1.77 2.98
N VAL A 46 -4.90 1.82 1.70
CA VAL A 46 -4.62 0.65 0.86
C VAL A 46 -3.12 0.42 0.85
N THR A 47 -2.66 -0.73 1.32
CA THR A 47 -1.23 -1.10 1.29
C THR A 47 -1.02 -2.24 0.31
N GLN A 48 -0.22 -2.01 -0.72
CA GLN A 48 0.22 -3.02 -1.66
C GLN A 48 1.54 -3.62 -1.17
N TYR A 49 1.53 -4.92 -0.86
CA TYR A 49 2.73 -5.69 -0.51
C TYR A 49 3.36 -6.35 -1.74
N SER A 50 2.52 -6.81 -2.68
CA SER A 50 2.96 -7.39 -3.94
C SER A 50 1.85 -7.26 -4.99
N TYR A 51 2.07 -7.75 -6.20
CA TYR A 51 1.06 -7.76 -7.26
C TYR A 51 -0.17 -8.64 -6.95
N SER A 52 -0.05 -9.58 -6.01
CA SER A 52 -1.13 -10.50 -5.61
C SER A 52 -1.56 -10.33 -4.16
N TYR A 53 -1.05 -9.31 -3.45
CA TYR A 53 -1.35 -9.11 -2.04
C TYR A 53 -1.46 -7.63 -1.66
N TYR A 54 -2.65 -7.29 -1.16
CA TYR A 54 -3.04 -5.98 -0.69
C TYR A 54 -3.70 -6.08 0.68
N THR A 55 -3.67 -4.99 1.43
CA THR A 55 -4.53 -4.81 2.61
C THR A 55 -5.25 -3.47 2.55
N VAL A 56 -6.47 -3.43 3.04
CA VAL A 56 -7.27 -2.21 3.18
C VAL A 56 -7.56 -2.02 4.67
N ALA A 57 -7.14 -0.90 5.24
CA ALA A 57 -7.28 -0.61 6.66
C ALA A 57 -7.92 0.76 6.89
N LEU A 58 -8.59 0.94 8.03
CA LEU A 58 -8.90 2.27 8.55
C LEU A 58 -7.77 2.72 9.47
N THR A 59 -7.31 3.96 9.31
CA THR A 59 -6.22 4.51 10.13
C THR A 59 -6.37 6.01 10.38
N GLU A 60 -5.85 6.45 11.52
CA GLU A 60 -5.68 7.87 11.88
C GLU A 60 -4.63 8.57 11.02
N ASP A 61 -3.70 7.81 10.43
CA ASP A 61 -2.69 8.34 9.51
C ASP A 61 -3.30 8.92 8.24
N VAL A 62 -4.51 8.49 7.90
CA VAL A 62 -5.28 8.99 6.75
C VAL A 62 -6.45 9.81 7.29
N PRO A 63 -6.60 11.08 6.87
CA PRO A 63 -7.74 11.89 7.28
C PRO A 63 -9.07 11.29 6.81
N TYR A 64 -10.13 11.49 7.61
CA TYR A 64 -11.48 11.10 7.21
C TYR A 64 -11.87 11.71 5.86
N GLY A 65 -12.54 10.91 5.01
CA GLY A 65 -12.90 11.30 3.65
C GLY A 65 -11.76 11.16 2.63
N GLN A 66 -10.58 10.70 3.04
CA GLN A 66 -9.47 10.40 2.13
C GLN A 66 -9.22 8.89 2.01
N ILE A 67 -8.72 8.52 0.84
CA ILE A 67 -8.21 7.19 0.53
C ILE A 67 -6.76 7.38 0.07
N GLN A 68 -5.82 6.70 0.70
CA GLN A 68 -4.41 6.74 0.31
C GLN A 68 -3.91 5.34 -0.03
N GLU A 69 -3.09 5.24 -1.07
CA GLU A 69 -2.40 4.02 -1.46
C GLU A 69 -0.92 4.10 -1.05
N ARG A 70 -0.41 3.03 -0.43
CA ARG A 70 1.00 2.85 -0.09
C ARG A 70 1.52 1.58 -0.76
N ARG A 71 2.56 1.73 -1.58
CA ARG A 71 3.30 0.58 -2.11
C ARG A 71 4.51 0.30 -1.23
N LEU A 72 4.57 -0.87 -0.63
CA LEU A 72 5.80 -1.37 -0.03
C LEU A 72 6.63 -1.93 -1.18
N ALA A 73 7.52 -1.09 -1.71
CA ALA A 73 8.52 -1.58 -2.66
C ALA A 73 9.28 -2.71 -1.98
N SER A 74 9.24 -3.90 -2.57
CA SER A 74 10.27 -4.91 -2.34
C SER A 74 11.60 -4.18 -2.53
N ALA A 75 12.49 -4.23 -1.55
CA ALA A 75 13.76 -3.52 -1.59
C ALA A 75 14.52 -3.89 -2.88
N ASP A 76 14.31 -3.11 -3.94
CA ASP A 76 15.07 -3.21 -5.17
C ASP A 76 16.43 -2.61 -4.86
N THR A 77 17.30 -3.50 -4.41
CA THR A 77 18.73 -3.28 -4.28
C THR A 77 19.26 -3.01 -5.69
N GLY A 78 19.23 -1.75 -6.12
CA GLY A 78 19.52 -1.42 -7.51
C GLY A 78 20.04 -0.02 -7.79
N SER A 79 20.30 0.81 -6.78
CA SER A 79 21.22 1.94 -6.95
C SER A 79 22.65 1.49 -6.69
N SER A 80 23.34 1.04 -7.74
CA SER A 80 24.76 1.33 -7.86
C SER A 80 25.12 1.62 -9.31
N SER A 81 25.01 2.89 -9.64
CA SER A 81 25.78 3.50 -10.71
C SER A 81 27.27 3.37 -10.37
N SER A 82 27.96 2.34 -10.87
CA SER A 82 29.42 2.33 -10.91
C SER A 82 29.89 2.82 -12.28
N ARG A 83 30.25 4.10 -12.30
CA ARG A 83 31.04 4.78 -13.33
C ARG A 83 32.34 4.02 -13.56
N THR A 84 32.59 3.47 -14.75
CA THR A 84 33.95 3.18 -15.21
C THR A 84 34.02 3.27 -16.74
N ALA A 85 34.59 4.37 -17.24
CA ALA A 85 35.48 4.38 -18.41
C ALA A 85 36.05 5.80 -18.57
N SER A 86 36.96 6.17 -17.68
CA SER A 86 37.96 7.20 -18.01
C SER A 86 39.03 6.52 -18.85
N THR A 87 38.85 6.47 -20.17
CA THR A 87 39.98 6.18 -21.07
C THR A 87 40.73 7.48 -21.29
N SER A 88 41.63 7.77 -20.35
CA SER A 88 42.79 8.59 -20.63
C SER A 88 43.73 7.73 -21.46
N GLN A 89 43.89 8.03 -22.75
CA GLN A 89 44.98 7.48 -23.53
C GLN A 89 45.94 8.61 -23.89
N SER A 90 47.08 8.57 -23.21
CA SER A 90 48.31 9.29 -23.49
C SER A 90 49.07 8.61 -24.63
N ASP A 91 49.45 9.36 -25.66
CA ASP A 91 50.83 9.65 -26.11
C ASP A 91 50.76 10.39 -27.46
#